data_AF-A0A059U799-F1
#
_entry.id   AF-A0A059U799-F1
#
_cell.length_a   1.000
_cell.length_b   1.000
_cell.length_c   1.000
_cell.angle_alpha   90.00
_cell.angle_beta   90.00
_cell.angle_gamma   90.00
#
_symmetry.space_group_name_H-M   'P 1'
#
loop_
_entity.id
_entity.type
_entity.pdbx_description
1 polymer ?
#
loop_
_entity_poly.entity_id
_entity_poly.type
_entity_poly.pdbx_seq_one_letter_code
_entity_poly.pdbx_strand_id
1 'polypeptide(L)'
;GEIAIAKRIEAGRDAMIRGLCESPLTFEAMMVWRDELVNERILLRDLIDLEATYGAENPPPEPKPKEEEDEADEAKAEGEDSSDDDDEDEDDAAAMSMSAMEAELRDGVLAKLDEIADDFAKYRKLQDKLVTRRLEGKDLTPKAQEEYDELSNSIVENLKTIHINNARIEALVEQLYAINKKLMGMEGKLMRMGDAYGVPRKEFLENYFGRELEPDWLDQVKGLSAKWKRFAEGKEAEITESRDNISEIAQEIGIPIDD
;
A
#
# COMPACT_ATOMS: atom_id res chain seq x y z
N GLY A 1 1.84 24.65 12.62
CA GLY A 1 3.06 24.22 13.32
C GLY A 1 3.62 23.02 12.59
N GLU A 2 4.94 22.92 12.50
CA GLU A 2 5.67 21.89 11.74
C GLU A 2 5.30 20.46 12.21
N ILE A 3 5.11 20.26 13.52
CA ILE A 3 4.65 18.99 14.10
C ILE A 3 3.29 18.55 13.54
N ALA A 4 2.36 19.48 13.33
CA ALA A 4 1.04 19.16 12.79
C ALA A 4 1.09 18.83 11.29
N ILE A 5 2.11 19.31 10.57
CA ILE A 5 2.34 18.99 9.16
C ILE A 5 2.97 17.60 9.07
N ALA A 6 4.00 17.31 9.87
CA ALA A 6 4.63 15.99 9.93
C ALA A 6 3.61 14.87 10.22
N LYS A 7 2.76 15.05 11.25
CA LYS A 7 1.70 14.09 11.58
C LYS A 7 0.70 13.85 10.45
N ARG A 8 0.41 14.88 9.64
CA ARG A 8 -0.49 14.75 8.48
C ARG A 8 0.17 14.00 7.33
N ILE A 9 1.46 14.22 7.12
CA ILE A 9 2.24 13.51 6.09
C ILE A 9 2.33 12.03 6.47
N GLU A 10 2.65 11.71 7.72
CA GLU A 10 2.72 10.35 8.25
C GLU A 10 1.37 9.63 8.15
N ALA A 11 0.28 10.26 8.58
CA ALA A 11 -1.06 9.69 8.44
C ALA A 11 -1.47 9.46 6.97
N GLY A 12 -1.03 10.32 6.05
CA GLY A 12 -1.26 10.16 4.61
C GLY A 12 -0.48 8.97 4.04
N ARG A 13 0.78 8.79 4.45
CA ARG A 13 1.60 7.64 4.08
C ARG A 13 1.00 6.34 4.60
N ASP A 14 0.54 6.32 5.85
CA ASP A 14 -0.11 5.16 6.46
C ASP A 14 -1.38 4.73 5.72
N ALA A 15 -2.21 5.70 5.33
CA ALA A 15 -3.41 5.43 4.53
C ALA A 15 -3.04 4.86 3.15
N MET A 16 -1.96 5.37 2.54
CA MET A 16 -1.46 4.87 1.26
C MET A 16 -0.93 3.44 1.37
N ILE A 17 -0.08 3.15 2.37
CA ILE A 17 0.44 1.80 2.61
C ILE A 17 -0.71 0.83 2.84
N ARG A 18 -1.70 1.21 3.64
CA ARG A 18 -2.88 0.37 3.88
C ARG A 18 -3.61 0.01 2.58
N GLY A 19 -3.90 0.99 1.73
CA GLY A 19 -4.56 0.74 0.44
C GLY A 19 -3.69 -0.10 -0.51
N LEU A 20 -2.36 0.10 -0.51
CA LEU A 20 -1.45 -0.75 -1.27
C LEU A 20 -1.47 -2.20 -0.79
N CYS A 21 -1.54 -2.43 0.53
CA CYS A 21 -1.55 -3.76 1.14
C CYS A 21 -2.85 -4.54 0.90
N GLU A 22 -3.91 -3.91 0.42
CA GLU A 22 -5.10 -4.64 0.00
C GLU A 22 -4.83 -5.39 -1.33
N SER A 23 -3.90 -4.87 -2.16
CA SER A 23 -3.56 -5.48 -3.45
C SER A 23 -2.45 -6.53 -3.35
N PRO A 24 -2.69 -7.79 -3.77
CA PRO A 24 -1.66 -8.80 -3.92
C PRO A 24 -0.44 -8.40 -4.71
N LEU A 25 -0.60 -7.50 -5.68
CA LEU A 25 0.49 -7.04 -6.54
C LEU A 25 1.56 -6.28 -5.76
N THR A 26 1.16 -5.56 -4.72
CA THR A 26 2.11 -4.92 -3.79
C THR A 26 3.05 -5.94 -3.18
N PHE A 27 2.54 -7.12 -2.86
CA PHE A 27 3.33 -8.18 -2.25
C PHE A 27 4.16 -8.94 -3.26
N GLU A 28 3.67 -9.17 -4.48
CA GLU A 28 4.49 -9.72 -5.55
C GLU A 28 5.72 -8.85 -5.79
N ALA A 29 5.53 -7.52 -5.83
CA ALA A 29 6.63 -6.57 -5.91
C ALA A 29 7.57 -6.67 -4.69
N MET A 30 7.05 -6.79 -3.47
CA MET A 30 7.88 -6.97 -2.26
C MET A 30 8.69 -8.26 -2.27
N MET A 31 8.12 -9.38 -2.72
CA MET A 31 8.83 -10.65 -2.85
C MET A 31 9.94 -10.54 -3.90
N VAL A 32 9.67 -9.88 -5.02
CA VAL A 32 10.68 -9.57 -6.04
C VAL A 32 11.81 -8.72 -5.44
N TRP A 33 11.49 -7.66 -4.68
CA TRP A 33 12.51 -6.81 -4.07
C TRP A 33 13.31 -7.53 -2.99
N ARG A 34 12.66 -8.37 -2.17
CA ARG A 34 13.33 -9.23 -1.20
C ARG A 34 14.32 -10.15 -1.91
N ASP A 35 13.89 -10.85 -2.96
CA ASP A 35 14.75 -11.73 -3.73
C ASP A 35 15.88 -10.96 -4.42
N GLU A 36 15.62 -9.76 -4.94
CA GLU A 36 16.65 -8.87 -5.49
C GLU A 36 17.68 -8.44 -4.45
N LEU A 37 17.24 -8.13 -3.23
CA LEU A 37 18.11 -7.73 -2.12
C LEU A 37 18.98 -8.91 -1.64
N VAL A 38 18.38 -10.10 -1.48
CA VAL A 38 19.09 -11.34 -1.10
C VAL A 38 20.12 -11.73 -2.14
N ASN A 39 19.79 -11.59 -3.43
CA ASN A 39 20.70 -11.89 -4.54
C ASN A 39 21.65 -10.71 -4.89
N GLU A 40 21.73 -9.68 -4.05
CA GLU A 40 22.62 -8.51 -4.21
C GLU A 40 22.43 -7.77 -5.56
N ARG A 41 21.22 -7.83 -6.14
CA ARG A 41 20.86 -7.11 -7.37
C ARG A 41 20.46 -5.65 -7.10
N ILE A 42 19.96 -5.38 -5.90
CA ILE A 42 19.66 -4.04 -5.39
C ILE A 42 20.31 -3.86 -4.01
N LEU A 43 20.47 -2.62 -3.59
CA LEU A 43 21.00 -2.27 -2.28
C LEU A 43 19.86 -2.03 -1.29
N LEU A 44 20.15 -2.10 0.00
CA LEU A 44 19.13 -1.89 1.03
C LEU A 44 18.53 -0.48 0.95
N ARG A 45 19.34 0.54 0.64
CA ARG A 45 18.87 1.92 0.38
C ARG A 45 17.91 2.08 -0.79
N ASP A 46 17.93 1.15 -1.75
CA ASP A 46 17.02 1.18 -2.89
C ASP A 46 15.63 0.63 -2.52
N LEU A 47 15.52 -0.02 -1.37
CA LEU A 47 14.29 -0.63 -0.85
C LEU A 47 13.69 0.19 0.30
N ILE A 48 14.52 0.69 1.21
CA ILE A 48 14.09 1.39 2.42
C ILE A 48 14.67 2.81 2.50
N ASP A 49 14.03 3.65 3.30
CA ASP A 49 14.61 4.88 3.81
C ASP A 49 15.58 4.53 4.95
N LEU A 50 16.89 4.49 4.63
CA LEU A 50 17.92 4.07 5.59
C LEU A 50 18.00 4.98 6.81
N GLU A 51 17.90 6.29 6.62
CA GLU A 51 18.02 7.25 7.72
C GLU A 51 16.83 7.13 8.66
N ALA A 52 15.61 7.04 8.11
CA ALA A 52 14.40 6.85 8.91
C ALA A 52 14.42 5.50 9.64
N THR A 53 14.83 4.42 8.98
CA THR A 53 14.89 3.08 9.58
C THR A 53 15.95 3.02 10.67
N TYR A 54 17.15 3.55 10.40
CA TYR A 54 18.25 3.58 11.36
C TYR A 54 17.90 4.43 12.59
N GLY A 55 17.30 5.61 12.39
CA GLY A 55 16.88 6.48 13.49
C GLY A 55 15.74 5.89 14.33
N ALA A 56 14.88 5.06 13.74
CA ALA A 56 13.81 4.36 14.46
C ALA A 56 14.34 3.20 15.31
N GLU A 57 15.33 2.44 14.82
CA GLU A 57 15.97 1.36 15.60
C GLU A 57 16.97 1.87 16.64
N ASN A 58 17.61 3.01 16.35
CA ASN A 58 18.60 3.67 17.22
C ASN A 58 18.13 5.08 17.62
N PRO A 59 17.05 5.20 18.42
CA PRO A 59 16.59 6.50 18.87
C PRO A 59 17.66 7.20 19.72
N PRO A 60 17.80 8.53 19.61
CA PRO A 60 18.69 9.28 20.48
C PRO A 60 18.36 9.00 21.95
N PRO A 61 19.36 8.92 22.85
CA PRO A 61 19.09 8.75 24.27
C PRO A 61 18.16 9.88 24.74
N GLU A 62 17.06 9.52 25.41
CA GLU A 62 16.13 10.50 25.97
C GLU A 62 16.91 11.49 26.87
N PRO A 63 16.65 12.81 26.75
CA PRO A 63 17.30 13.77 27.62
C PRO A 63 16.91 13.43 29.06
N LYS A 64 17.90 13.01 29.86
CA LYS A 64 17.71 12.79 31.29
C LYS A 64 17.07 14.05 31.88
N PRO A 65 16.02 13.93 32.72
CA PRO A 65 15.50 15.08 33.42
C PRO A 65 16.66 15.71 34.19
N LYS A 66 16.95 16.99 33.92
CA LYS A 66 17.87 17.77 34.75
C LYS A 66 17.26 17.78 36.15
N GLU A 67 17.82 17.00 37.05
CA GLU A 67 17.63 17.23 38.48
C GLU A 67 18.17 18.64 38.74
N GLU A 68 17.27 19.57 39.05
CA GLU A 68 17.62 20.89 39.56
C GLU A 68 18.32 20.69 40.91
N GLU A 69 19.65 20.59 40.89
CA GLU A 69 20.44 20.87 42.08
C GLU A 69 20.42 22.39 42.32
N ASP A 70 19.57 22.79 43.27
CA ASP A 70 19.77 23.98 44.09
C ASP A 70 21.19 23.95 44.67
N GLU A 71 22.04 24.92 44.33
CA GLU A 71 22.90 25.61 45.32
C GLU A 71 23.22 27.03 44.84
N ALA A 72 22.95 27.98 45.74
CA ALA A 72 23.36 29.36 45.68
C ALA A 72 24.86 29.50 46.03
N ASP A 73 25.58 30.36 45.31
CA ASP A 73 26.04 31.68 45.79
C ASP A 73 27.38 32.14 45.17
N GLU A 74 27.46 33.47 45.02
CA GLU A 74 28.62 34.36 44.91
C GLU A 74 29.53 34.46 43.64
N ALA A 75 29.27 35.58 42.94
CA ALA A 75 30.19 36.74 42.77
C ALA A 75 31.12 36.87 41.53
N LYS A 76 30.79 37.93 40.75
CA LYS A 76 31.65 38.94 40.08
C LYS A 76 32.97 38.51 39.43
N ALA A 77 33.14 38.84 38.13
CA ALA A 77 33.81 40.06 37.64
C ALA A 77 34.15 39.94 36.13
N GLU A 78 34.41 41.10 35.54
CA GLU A 78 34.52 41.48 34.12
C GLU A 78 35.75 40.94 33.36
N GLY A 79 35.66 40.97 32.01
CA GLY A 79 36.69 41.61 31.18
C GLY A 79 37.37 40.76 30.08
N GLU A 80 37.18 41.20 28.82
CA GLU A 80 38.14 41.25 27.67
C GLU A 80 38.88 39.96 27.22
N ASP A 81 39.25 39.70 25.96
CA ASP A 81 39.13 40.31 24.63
C ASP A 81 39.78 39.31 23.64
N SER A 82 39.51 39.48 22.33
CA SER A 82 40.36 39.09 21.18
C SER A 82 40.47 37.60 20.81
N SER A 83 39.90 37.19 19.65
CA SER A 83 40.50 37.20 18.29
C SER A 83 41.32 35.92 18.03
N ASP A 84 41.38 35.29 16.87
CA ASP A 84 40.91 35.51 15.49
C ASP A 84 40.99 34.11 14.83
N ASP A 85 40.32 33.93 13.70
CA ASP A 85 40.58 32.99 12.60
C ASP A 85 41.35 31.67 12.85
N ASP A 86 40.70 30.54 12.54
CA ASP A 86 41.09 29.79 11.34
C ASP A 86 40.02 28.73 10.99
N ASP A 87 39.68 28.72 9.70
CA ASP A 87 38.85 27.74 9.01
C ASP A 87 39.31 26.30 9.29
N GLU A 88 38.40 25.46 9.75
CA GLU A 88 38.33 24.06 9.34
C GLU A 88 36.85 23.65 9.39
N ASP A 89 36.20 23.79 8.23
CA ASP A 89 35.07 22.96 7.82
C ASP A 89 35.50 21.48 7.97
N GLU A 90 35.43 20.94 9.19
CA GLU A 90 35.36 19.49 9.47
C GLU A 90 33.88 19.16 9.72
N ASP A 91 33.14 18.89 8.65
CA ASP A 91 32.95 17.54 8.10
C ASP A 91 32.46 16.55 9.16
N ASP A 92 31.13 16.37 9.19
CA ASP A 92 30.45 15.13 8.74
C ASP A 92 31.00 13.76 9.18
N ALA A 93 31.88 13.70 10.18
CA ALA A 93 32.56 12.49 10.65
C ALA A 93 31.84 11.76 11.80
N ALA A 94 30.68 12.26 12.22
CA ALA A 94 29.82 11.62 13.22
C ALA A 94 28.54 10.98 12.64
N ALA A 95 28.24 11.22 11.36
CA ALA A 95 27.21 10.47 10.66
C ALA A 95 27.79 9.13 10.21
N MET A 96 27.26 8.03 10.74
CA MET A 96 27.62 6.68 10.28
C MET A 96 27.48 6.61 8.75
N SER A 97 28.49 6.07 8.06
CA SER A 97 28.41 5.96 6.58
C SER A 97 27.21 5.13 6.15
N MET A 98 26.60 5.46 5.01
CA MET A 98 25.44 4.72 4.47
C MET A 98 25.68 3.21 4.39
N SER A 99 26.87 2.77 3.97
CA SER A 99 27.20 1.34 3.91
C SER A 99 27.29 0.67 5.27
N ALA A 100 27.64 1.42 6.33
CA ALA A 100 27.63 0.89 7.69
C ALA A 100 26.20 0.76 8.22
N MET A 101 25.33 1.76 8.00
CA MET A 101 23.90 1.65 8.32
C MET A 101 23.24 0.49 7.56
N GLU A 102 23.57 0.30 6.28
CA GLU A 102 23.08 -0.83 5.49
C GLU A 102 23.47 -2.17 6.10
N ALA A 103 24.71 -2.32 6.55
CA ALA A 103 25.19 -3.58 7.13
C ALA A 103 24.49 -3.91 8.46
N GLU A 104 24.25 -2.90 9.30
CA GLU A 104 23.57 -3.09 10.58
C GLU A 104 22.08 -3.44 10.41
N LEU A 105 21.39 -2.75 9.48
CA LEU A 105 19.96 -2.93 9.27
C LEU A 105 19.60 -4.17 8.42
N ARG A 106 20.55 -4.70 7.65
CA ARG A 106 20.27 -5.75 6.63
C ARG A 106 19.57 -6.97 7.22
N ASP A 107 20.10 -7.53 8.31
CA ASP A 107 19.56 -8.75 8.89
C ASP A 107 18.18 -8.52 9.50
N GLY A 108 17.98 -7.37 10.17
CA GLY A 108 16.68 -6.99 10.74
C GLY A 108 15.60 -6.80 9.66
N VAL A 109 15.94 -6.06 8.60
CA VAL A 109 15.02 -5.82 7.49
C VAL A 109 14.70 -7.10 6.72
N LEU A 110 15.69 -7.97 6.48
CA LEU A 110 15.45 -9.27 5.85
C LEU A 110 14.54 -10.16 6.69
N ALA A 111 14.76 -10.22 8.01
CA ALA A 111 13.89 -10.98 8.91
C ALA A 111 12.45 -10.45 8.89
N LYS A 112 12.27 -9.13 8.79
CA LYS A 112 10.93 -8.52 8.65
C LYS A 112 10.29 -8.80 7.30
N LEU A 113 11.05 -8.79 6.20
CA LEU A 113 10.57 -9.21 4.89
C LEU A 113 10.17 -10.68 4.87
N ASP A 114 10.87 -11.55 5.61
CA ASP A 114 10.52 -12.97 5.77
C ASP A 114 9.20 -13.14 6.54
N GLU A 115 9.02 -12.41 7.65
CA GLU A 115 7.79 -12.41 8.44
C GLU A 115 6.58 -11.97 7.58
N ILE A 116 6.75 -10.90 6.80
CA ILE A 116 5.73 -10.42 5.86
C ILE A 116 5.45 -11.47 4.78
N ALA A 117 6.46 -12.15 4.25
CA ALA A 117 6.29 -13.19 3.25
C ALA A 117 5.41 -14.35 3.76
N ASP A 118 5.66 -14.79 5.00
CA ASP A 118 4.93 -15.89 5.63
C ASP A 118 3.46 -15.52 5.90
N ASP A 119 3.19 -14.33 6.42
CA ASP A 119 1.83 -13.84 6.62
C ASP A 119 1.11 -13.62 5.29
N PHE A 120 1.81 -13.11 4.29
CA PHE A 120 1.25 -12.93 2.96
C PHE A 120 0.88 -14.26 2.30
N ALA A 121 1.68 -15.31 2.46
CA ALA A 121 1.37 -16.64 1.92
C ALA A 121 0.07 -17.23 2.51
N LYS A 122 -0.29 -16.86 3.74
CA LYS A 122 -1.57 -17.22 4.38
C LYS A 122 -2.68 -16.32 3.85
N TYR A 123 -2.44 -15.01 3.79
CA TYR A 123 -3.38 -14.00 3.32
C TYR A 123 -3.84 -14.26 1.87
N ARG A 124 -2.90 -14.58 0.97
CA ARG A 124 -3.20 -14.89 -0.44
C ARG A 124 -4.15 -16.08 -0.59
N LYS A 125 -4.02 -17.11 0.25
CA LYS A 125 -4.95 -18.27 0.23
C LYS A 125 -6.37 -17.86 0.62
N LEU A 126 -6.51 -16.88 1.52
CA LEU A 126 -7.80 -16.33 1.90
C LEU A 126 -8.36 -15.42 0.79
N GLN A 127 -7.52 -14.63 0.12
CA GLN A 127 -7.89 -13.85 -1.07
C GLN A 127 -8.40 -14.72 -2.21
N ASP A 128 -7.66 -15.77 -2.59
CA ASP A 128 -8.08 -16.70 -3.65
C ASP A 128 -9.43 -17.35 -3.28
N LYS A 129 -9.62 -17.68 -2.00
CA LYS A 129 -10.87 -18.23 -1.48
C LYS A 129 -12.02 -17.20 -1.49
N LEU A 130 -11.73 -15.93 -1.20
CA LEU A 130 -12.70 -14.83 -1.28
C LEU A 130 -13.17 -14.64 -2.72
N VAL A 131 -12.25 -14.50 -3.67
CA VAL A 131 -12.56 -14.36 -5.11
C VAL A 131 -13.40 -15.55 -5.58
N THR A 132 -13.01 -16.79 -5.24
CA THR A 132 -13.77 -18.00 -5.59
C THR A 132 -15.18 -18.00 -4.98
N ARG A 133 -15.33 -17.57 -3.72
CA ARG A 133 -16.64 -17.49 -3.07
C ARG A 133 -17.51 -16.42 -3.70
N ARG A 134 -16.95 -15.27 -4.08
CA ARG A 134 -17.65 -14.19 -4.76
C ARG A 134 -18.13 -14.60 -6.16
N LEU A 135 -17.34 -15.37 -6.90
CA LEU A 135 -17.78 -15.99 -8.17
C LEU A 135 -18.96 -16.97 -7.98
N GLU A 136 -19.14 -17.53 -6.78
CA GLU A 136 -20.32 -18.33 -6.41
C GLU A 136 -21.46 -17.51 -5.78
N GLY A 137 -21.35 -16.17 -5.72
CA GLY A 137 -22.32 -15.29 -5.05
C GLY A 137 -22.35 -15.42 -3.53
N LYS A 138 -21.22 -15.77 -2.90
CA LYS A 138 -21.06 -15.94 -1.44
C LYS A 138 -19.88 -15.13 -0.92
N ASP A 139 -19.87 -14.91 0.39
CA ASP A 139 -18.74 -14.31 1.11
C ASP A 139 -17.86 -15.36 1.81
N LEU A 140 -16.76 -14.89 2.40
CA LEU A 140 -15.98 -15.66 3.36
C LEU A 140 -16.83 -15.99 4.61
N THR A 141 -16.52 -17.11 5.25
CA THR A 141 -17.09 -17.43 6.56
C THR A 141 -16.60 -16.43 7.62
N PRO A 142 -17.37 -16.10 8.67
CA PRO A 142 -16.96 -15.13 9.68
C PRO A 142 -15.55 -15.35 10.26
N LYS A 143 -15.20 -16.61 10.56
CA LYS A 143 -13.86 -16.96 11.03
C LYS A 143 -12.74 -16.68 10.01
N ALA A 144 -13.02 -16.93 8.73
CA ALA A 144 -12.04 -16.68 7.66
C ALA A 144 -11.92 -15.19 7.35
N GLN A 145 -13.00 -14.42 7.58
CA GLN A 145 -12.94 -12.96 7.49
C GLN A 145 -12.11 -12.37 8.63
N GLU A 146 -12.29 -12.84 9.86
CA GLU A 146 -11.47 -12.42 11.01
C GLU A 146 -9.97 -12.72 10.77
N GLU A 147 -9.64 -13.92 10.30
CA GLU A 147 -8.25 -14.28 9.95
C GLU A 147 -7.70 -13.43 8.80
N TYR A 148 -8.53 -13.09 7.81
CA TYR A 148 -8.17 -12.19 6.71
C TYR A 148 -7.84 -10.79 7.21
N ASP A 149 -8.68 -10.23 8.08
CA ASP A 149 -8.51 -8.89 8.65
C ASP A 149 -7.29 -8.84 9.58
N GLU A 150 -7.05 -9.88 10.38
CA GLU A 150 -5.87 -9.98 11.25
C GLU A 150 -4.56 -10.03 10.46
N LEU A 151 -4.51 -10.85 9.41
CA LEU A 151 -3.34 -10.94 8.53
C LEU A 151 -3.10 -9.63 7.78
N SER A 152 -4.15 -9.00 7.26
CA SER A 152 -4.06 -7.69 6.60
C SER A 152 -3.44 -6.63 7.54
N ASN A 153 -3.92 -6.57 8.78
CA ASN A 153 -3.38 -5.64 9.78
C ASN A 153 -1.93 -5.97 10.16
N SER A 154 -1.60 -7.25 10.38
CA SER A 154 -0.23 -7.70 10.69
C SER A 154 0.76 -7.25 9.60
N ILE A 155 0.38 -7.48 8.34
CA ILE A 155 1.17 -7.13 7.17
C ILE A 155 1.37 -5.61 7.06
N VAL A 156 0.30 -4.82 7.22
CA VAL A 156 0.36 -3.35 7.19
C VAL A 156 1.30 -2.83 8.29
N GLU A 157 1.17 -3.33 9.51
CA GLU A 157 2.00 -2.87 10.63
C GLU A 157 3.47 -3.24 10.44
N ASN A 158 3.78 -4.46 10.01
CA ASN A 158 5.16 -4.84 9.69
C ASN A 158 5.74 -3.97 8.55
N LEU A 159 4.96 -3.65 7.53
CA LEU A 159 5.43 -2.80 6.43
C LEU A 159 5.71 -1.35 6.84
N LYS A 160 4.97 -0.81 7.81
CA LYS A 160 5.28 0.51 8.38
C LYS A 160 6.65 0.55 9.03
N THR A 161 7.06 -0.53 9.70
CA THR A 161 8.36 -0.59 10.41
C THR A 161 9.57 -0.55 9.48
N ILE A 162 9.47 -1.12 8.28
CA ILE A 162 10.59 -1.21 7.32
C ILE A 162 10.86 0.13 6.61
N HIS A 163 9.99 1.13 6.78
CA HIS A 163 10.08 2.44 6.13
C HIS A 163 10.44 2.35 4.64
N ILE A 164 9.59 1.69 3.83
CA ILE A 164 9.82 1.55 2.39
C ILE A 164 10.14 2.90 1.73
N ASN A 165 11.15 2.88 0.86
CA ASN A 165 11.61 4.02 0.09
C ASN A 165 10.47 4.62 -0.75
N ASN A 166 10.35 5.94 -0.76
CA ASN A 166 9.26 6.63 -1.44
C ASN A 166 9.16 6.30 -2.94
N ALA A 167 10.28 6.09 -3.64
CA ALA A 167 10.28 5.70 -5.04
C ALA A 167 9.62 4.33 -5.29
N ARG A 168 9.74 3.40 -4.33
CA ARG A 168 9.09 2.09 -4.38
C ARG A 168 7.60 2.20 -4.13
N ILE A 169 7.20 3.05 -3.19
CA ILE A 169 5.78 3.36 -2.93
C ILE A 169 5.14 3.99 -4.19
N GLU A 170 5.81 4.96 -4.81
CA GLU A 170 5.33 5.60 -6.05
C GLU A 170 5.15 4.60 -7.19
N ALA A 171 6.09 3.66 -7.37
CA ALA A 171 5.98 2.62 -8.39
C ALA A 171 4.76 1.71 -8.17
N LEU A 172 4.48 1.33 -6.91
CA LEU A 172 3.29 0.54 -6.55
C LEU A 172 1.99 1.32 -6.81
N VAL A 173 1.97 2.59 -6.44
CA VAL A 173 0.84 3.48 -6.68
C VAL A 173 0.58 3.62 -8.18
N GLU A 174 1.63 3.83 -8.99
CA GLU A 174 1.50 3.91 -10.44
C GLU A 174 0.96 2.61 -11.05
N GLN A 175 1.43 1.45 -10.60
CA GLN A 175 0.92 0.16 -11.02
C GLN A 175 -0.58 0.00 -10.71
N LEU A 176 -1.01 0.35 -9.49
CA LEU A 176 -2.41 0.31 -9.09
C LEU A 176 -3.26 1.28 -9.93
N TYR A 177 -2.78 2.49 -10.17
CA TYR A 177 -3.45 3.45 -11.05
C TYR A 177 -3.59 2.95 -12.49
N ALA A 178 -2.57 2.30 -13.04
CA ALA A 178 -2.60 1.73 -14.38
C ALA A 178 -3.70 0.67 -14.50
N ILE A 179 -3.86 -0.16 -13.48
CA ILE A 179 -4.88 -1.21 -13.45
C ILE A 179 -6.28 -0.61 -13.29
N ASN A 180 -6.47 0.31 -12.34
CA ASN A 180 -7.74 1.02 -12.17
C ASN A 180 -8.17 1.73 -13.47
N LYS A 181 -7.22 2.31 -14.20
CA LYS A 181 -7.50 2.92 -15.51
C LYS A 181 -7.97 1.90 -16.56
N LYS A 182 -7.43 0.67 -16.56
CA LYS A 182 -7.90 -0.41 -17.44
C LYS A 182 -9.33 -0.81 -17.07
N LEU A 183 -9.59 -1.03 -15.77
CA LEU A 183 -10.91 -1.37 -15.24
C LEU A 183 -11.96 -0.32 -15.62
N MET A 184 -11.74 0.96 -15.26
CA MET A 184 -12.63 2.07 -15.63
C MET A 184 -12.86 2.16 -17.15
N GLY A 185 -11.85 1.83 -17.96
CA GLY A 185 -11.96 1.78 -19.40
C GLY A 185 -12.97 0.73 -19.89
N MET A 186 -12.94 -0.46 -19.29
CA MET A 186 -13.86 -1.57 -19.60
C MET A 186 -15.27 -1.30 -19.08
N GLU A 187 -15.41 -0.83 -17.84
CA GLU A 187 -16.71 -0.44 -17.27
C GLU A 187 -17.36 0.70 -18.07
N GLY A 188 -16.56 1.68 -18.49
CA GLY A 188 -17.01 2.75 -19.37
C GLY A 188 -17.44 2.25 -20.75
N LYS A 189 -16.78 1.22 -21.30
CA LYS A 189 -17.21 0.55 -22.55
C LYS A 189 -18.56 -0.14 -22.32
N LEU A 190 -18.70 -0.90 -21.24
CA LEU A 190 -19.93 -1.63 -20.90
C LEU A 190 -21.12 -0.67 -20.69
N MET A 191 -20.91 0.41 -19.95
CA MET A 191 -21.92 1.46 -19.74
C MET A 191 -22.34 2.13 -21.05
N ARG A 192 -21.40 2.47 -21.94
CA ARG A 192 -21.73 3.07 -23.26
C ARG A 192 -22.51 2.11 -24.15
N MET A 193 -22.24 0.80 -24.05
CA MET A 193 -23.08 -0.20 -24.73
C MET A 193 -24.50 -0.19 -24.18
N GLY A 194 -24.69 -0.11 -22.85
CA GLY A 194 -26.02 0.03 -22.25
C GLY A 194 -26.77 1.28 -22.73
N ASP A 195 -26.09 2.42 -22.77
CA ASP A 195 -26.65 3.71 -23.21
C ASP A 195 -27.13 3.66 -24.68
N ALA A 196 -26.38 2.97 -25.56
CA ALA A 196 -26.78 2.77 -26.96
C ALA A 196 -28.10 2.00 -27.13
N TYR A 197 -28.51 1.22 -26.13
CA TYR A 197 -29.80 0.52 -26.07
C TYR A 197 -30.84 1.23 -25.19
N GLY A 198 -30.53 2.45 -24.75
CA GLY A 198 -31.43 3.30 -23.96
C GLY A 198 -31.47 2.95 -22.47
N VAL A 199 -30.48 2.23 -21.95
CA VAL A 199 -30.31 2.01 -20.50
C VAL A 199 -29.65 3.27 -19.89
N PRO A 200 -30.35 4.03 -19.04
CA PRO A 200 -29.80 5.24 -18.43
C PRO A 200 -28.62 4.90 -17.51
N ARG A 201 -27.59 5.76 -17.49
CA ARG A 201 -26.41 5.58 -16.63
C ARG A 201 -26.74 5.24 -15.18
N LYS A 202 -27.65 5.97 -14.55
CA LYS A 202 -28.01 5.74 -13.15
C LYS A 202 -28.53 4.31 -12.92
N GLU A 203 -29.44 3.87 -13.80
CA GLU A 203 -30.02 2.53 -13.74
C GLU A 203 -28.97 1.45 -14.05
N PHE A 204 -28.05 1.71 -14.99
CA PHE A 204 -26.94 0.81 -15.26
C PHE A 204 -26.08 0.60 -14.01
N LEU A 205 -25.63 1.69 -13.38
CA LEU A 205 -24.80 1.65 -12.18
C LEU A 205 -25.49 0.93 -11.01
N GLU A 206 -26.78 1.20 -10.79
CA GLU A 206 -27.58 0.53 -9.74
C GLU A 206 -27.69 -0.99 -9.94
N ASN A 207 -27.61 -1.48 -11.18
CA ASN A 207 -27.70 -2.91 -11.48
C ASN A 207 -26.34 -3.57 -11.72
N TYR A 208 -25.26 -2.79 -11.82
CA TYR A 208 -23.92 -3.28 -12.13
C TYR A 208 -23.01 -3.29 -10.89
N PHE A 209 -23.04 -2.23 -10.08
CA PHE A 209 -22.15 -2.12 -8.93
C PHE A 209 -22.44 -3.17 -7.85
N GLY A 210 -21.40 -3.81 -7.34
CA GLY A 210 -21.47 -4.96 -6.41
C GLY A 210 -21.86 -6.28 -7.07
N ARG A 211 -22.01 -6.30 -8.41
CA ARG A 211 -22.43 -7.45 -9.22
C ARG A 211 -21.51 -7.67 -10.42
N GLU A 212 -20.32 -7.09 -10.39
CA GLU A 212 -19.32 -7.08 -11.46
C GLU A 212 -18.81 -8.49 -11.77
N LEU A 213 -18.75 -9.34 -10.74
CA LEU A 213 -18.25 -10.72 -10.81
C LEU A 213 -19.36 -11.79 -10.83
N GLU A 214 -20.64 -11.39 -10.81
CA GLU A 214 -21.74 -12.35 -10.88
C GLU A 214 -21.79 -13.03 -12.27
N PRO A 215 -21.76 -14.38 -12.35
CA PRO A 215 -21.71 -15.10 -13.63
C PRO A 215 -23.04 -15.04 -14.39
N ASP A 216 -24.17 -14.93 -13.69
CA ASP A 216 -25.52 -14.89 -14.26
C ASP A 216 -26.07 -13.46 -14.39
N TRP A 217 -25.23 -12.44 -14.18
CA TRP A 217 -25.63 -11.03 -14.25
C TRP A 217 -26.38 -10.70 -15.54
N LEU A 218 -25.88 -11.18 -16.69
CA LEU A 218 -26.48 -10.88 -17.99
C LEU A 218 -27.90 -11.44 -18.12
N ASP A 219 -28.12 -12.65 -17.60
CA ASP A 219 -29.43 -13.30 -17.57
C ASP A 219 -30.40 -12.59 -16.62
N GLN A 220 -29.90 -12.14 -15.47
CA GLN A 220 -30.70 -11.39 -14.50
C GLN A 220 -31.13 -10.03 -15.07
N VAL A 221 -30.21 -9.26 -15.65
CA VAL A 221 -30.55 -7.93 -16.17
C VAL A 221 -31.47 -8.00 -17.39
N LYS A 222 -31.39 -9.07 -18.19
CA LYS A 222 -32.28 -9.33 -19.32
C LYS A 222 -33.77 -9.32 -18.93
N GLY A 223 -34.09 -9.69 -17.69
CA GLY A 223 -35.45 -9.70 -17.14
C GLY A 223 -35.99 -8.34 -16.67
N LEU A 224 -35.14 -7.31 -16.51
CA LEU A 224 -35.53 -6.05 -15.87
C LEU A 224 -36.50 -5.21 -16.71
N SER A 225 -36.24 -5.09 -18.01
CA SER A 225 -37.14 -4.38 -18.94
C SER A 225 -36.78 -4.65 -20.40
N ALA A 226 -37.63 -4.19 -21.33
CA ALA A 226 -37.42 -4.37 -22.76
C ALA A 226 -36.09 -3.77 -23.28
N LYS A 227 -35.62 -2.66 -22.69
CA LYS A 227 -34.33 -2.04 -23.05
C LYS A 227 -33.13 -2.88 -22.58
N TRP A 228 -33.18 -3.40 -21.36
CA TRP A 228 -32.15 -4.31 -20.85
C TRP A 228 -32.12 -5.62 -21.62
N LYS A 229 -33.29 -6.16 -21.99
CA LYS A 229 -33.36 -7.34 -22.86
C LYS A 229 -32.65 -7.11 -24.20
N ARG A 230 -32.91 -5.96 -24.85
CA ARG A 230 -32.25 -5.60 -26.11
C ARG A 230 -30.75 -5.38 -25.95
N PHE A 231 -30.32 -4.76 -24.84
CA PHE A 231 -28.91 -4.59 -24.50
C PHE A 231 -28.21 -5.96 -24.35
N ALA A 232 -28.78 -6.84 -23.52
CA ALA A 232 -28.23 -8.16 -23.25
C ALA A 232 -28.17 -9.03 -24.51
N GLU A 233 -29.23 -9.07 -25.32
CA GLU A 233 -29.28 -9.88 -26.55
C GLU A 233 -28.50 -9.26 -27.71
N GLY A 234 -28.42 -7.93 -27.79
CA GLY A 234 -27.81 -7.23 -28.92
C GLY A 234 -26.28 -7.20 -28.89
N LYS A 235 -25.69 -7.35 -27.70
CA LYS A 235 -24.24 -7.24 -27.48
C LYS A 235 -23.69 -8.35 -26.58
N GLU A 236 -24.38 -9.49 -26.50
CA GLU A 236 -24.06 -10.61 -25.62
C GLU A 236 -22.57 -10.96 -25.61
N ALA A 237 -21.98 -11.24 -26.78
CA ALA A 237 -20.56 -11.59 -26.88
C ALA A 237 -19.61 -10.49 -26.38
N GLU A 238 -19.87 -9.23 -26.73
CA GLU A 238 -19.03 -8.08 -26.32
C GLU A 238 -19.18 -7.77 -24.81
N ILE A 239 -20.37 -7.99 -24.25
CA ILE A 239 -20.65 -7.85 -22.82
C ILE A 239 -19.92 -8.95 -22.04
N THR A 240 -20.08 -10.20 -22.45
CA THR A 240 -19.41 -11.35 -21.84
C THR A 240 -17.90 -11.18 -21.88
N GLU A 241 -17.32 -10.87 -23.05
CA GLU A 241 -15.88 -10.60 -23.18
C GLU A 241 -15.44 -9.46 -22.25
N SER A 242 -16.20 -8.37 -22.15
CA SER A 242 -15.84 -7.26 -21.27
C SER A 242 -15.89 -7.66 -19.79
N ARG A 243 -16.87 -8.48 -19.39
CA ARG A 243 -16.99 -8.98 -18.01
C ARG A 243 -15.97 -10.05 -17.67
N ASP A 244 -15.60 -10.90 -18.62
CA ASP A 244 -14.52 -11.88 -18.48
C ASP A 244 -13.21 -11.14 -18.23
N ASN A 245 -12.89 -10.11 -19.03
CA ASN A 245 -11.71 -9.29 -18.80
C ASN A 245 -11.74 -8.54 -17.45
N ILE A 246 -12.90 -8.04 -17.01
CA ILE A 246 -13.04 -7.43 -15.67
C ILE A 246 -12.79 -8.48 -14.58
N SER A 247 -13.27 -9.71 -14.77
CA SER A 247 -13.04 -10.82 -13.86
C SER A 247 -11.58 -11.26 -13.83
N GLU A 248 -10.89 -11.26 -14.98
CA GLU A 248 -9.44 -11.50 -15.06
C GLU A 248 -8.66 -10.42 -14.31
N ILE A 249 -9.04 -9.14 -14.45
CA ILE A 249 -8.43 -8.05 -13.67
C ILE A 249 -8.69 -8.25 -12.17
N ALA A 250 -9.91 -8.61 -11.76
CA ALA A 250 -10.19 -8.89 -10.34
C ALA A 250 -9.35 -10.05 -9.80
N GLN A 251 -9.08 -11.07 -10.62
CA GLN A 251 -8.19 -12.17 -10.26
C GLN A 251 -6.70 -11.75 -10.21
N GLU A 252 -6.27 -10.87 -11.13
CA GLU A 252 -4.91 -10.31 -11.15
C GLU A 252 -4.67 -9.43 -9.91
N ILE A 253 -5.62 -8.55 -9.57
CA ILE A 253 -5.55 -7.68 -8.40
C ILE A 253 -5.82 -8.45 -7.11
N GLY A 254 -6.51 -9.60 -7.16
CA GLY A 254 -6.89 -10.44 -6.01
C GLY A 254 -7.83 -9.78 -5.00
N ILE A 255 -8.50 -8.70 -5.38
CA ILE A 255 -9.53 -7.98 -4.60
C ILE A 255 -10.81 -7.97 -5.44
N PRO A 256 -12.00 -8.07 -4.81
CA PRO A 256 -13.26 -7.71 -5.45
C PRO A 256 -13.22 -6.29 -6.07
N ILE A 257 -14.04 -6.05 -7.10
CA ILE A 257 -14.06 -4.76 -7.82
C ILE A 257 -14.74 -3.64 -7.00
N ASP A 258 -15.55 -4.02 -6.01
CA ASP A 258 -16.31 -3.13 -5.13
C ASP A 258 -15.50 -2.55 -3.97
N ASP A 259 -14.30 -3.07 -3.70
CA ASP A 259 -13.36 -2.62 -2.67
C ASP A 259 -12.31 -1.65 -3.26
#